data_AF-A0A453B9B8-F1
#
_entry.id   AF-A0A453B9B8-F1
#
_cell.length_a   1.000
_cell.length_b   1.000
_cell.length_c   1.000
_cell.angle_alpha   90.00
_cell.angle_beta   90.00
_cell.angle_gamma   90.00
#
_symmetry.space_group_name_H-M   'P 1'
#
loop_
_entity.id
_entity.type
_entity.pdbx_description
1 polymer ?
#
loop_
_entity_poly.entity_id
_entity_poly.type
_entity_poly.pdbx_seq_one_letter_code
_entity_poly.pdbx_strand_id
1 'polypeptide(L)' 'MPGYGEQCTPRGQCTFGPRLPEEDIKMLAAFVKSQAENGWPKIDGDVE' A
#
# COMPACT_ATOMS: atom_id res chain seq x y z
N MET A 1 -9.44 -5.67 -4.67
CA MET A 1 -8.58 -4.83 -3.81
C MET A 1 -8.91 -3.37 -4.12
N PRO A 2 -9.21 -2.53 -3.12
CA PRO A 2 -9.54 -1.12 -3.36
C PRO A 2 -8.31 -0.32 -3.78
N GLY A 3 -8.49 0.66 -4.66
CA GLY A 3 -7.46 1.63 -5.00
C GLY A 3 -7.31 2.73 -3.95
N TYR A 4 -6.08 3.08 -3.59
CA TYR A 4 -5.78 4.10 -2.57
C TYR A 4 -5.37 5.46 -3.13
N GLY A 5 -5.04 5.56 -4.43
CA GLY A 5 -4.61 6.81 -5.04
C GLY A 5 -5.67 7.90 -5.02
N GLU A 6 -5.23 9.17 -4.98
CA GLU A 6 -6.11 10.34 -4.97
C GLU A 6 -7.03 10.38 -6.21
N GLN A 7 -6.50 10.03 -7.38
CA GLN A 7 -7.25 10.00 -8.63
C GLN A 7 -8.05 8.71 -8.85
N CYS A 8 -8.12 7.80 -7.88
CA CYS A 8 -8.88 6.56 -8.04
C CYS A 8 -10.37 6.86 -8.27
N THR A 9 -10.91 6.23 -9.33
CA THR A 9 -12.29 6.35 -9.81
C THR A 9 -12.69 5.06 -10.55
N PRO A 10 -13.98 4.65 -10.56
CA PRO A 10 -15.12 5.19 -9.81
C PRO A 10 -15.02 4.87 -8.30
N ARG A 11 -15.72 5.65 -7.46
CA ARG A 11 -15.62 5.57 -5.99
C ARG A 11 -15.74 4.16 -5.41
N GLY A 12 -16.59 3.30 -5.99
CA GLY A 12 -16.78 1.92 -5.54
C GLY A 12 -15.58 0.98 -5.75
N GLN A 13 -14.58 1.39 -6.54
CA GLN A 13 -13.33 0.66 -6.73
C GLN A 13 -12.20 1.18 -5.84
N CYS A 14 -12.47 2.22 -5.05
CA CYS A 14 -11.47 2.89 -4.22
C CYS A 14 -11.70 2.60 -2.74
N THR A 15 -10.68 2.87 -1.93
CA THR A 15 -10.83 2.80 -0.48
C THR A 15 -11.90 3.77 0.02
N PHE A 16 -12.64 3.34 1.04
CA PHE A 16 -13.59 4.20 1.77
C PHE A 16 -12.88 5.12 2.78
N GLY A 17 -11.66 4.77 3.20
CA GLY A 17 -10.83 5.62 4.07
C GLY A 17 -10.14 6.76 3.31
N PRO A 18 -9.24 7.49 3.99
CA PRO A 18 -8.40 8.51 3.36
C PRO A 18 -7.62 7.92 2.18
N ARG A 19 -7.45 8.74 1.13
CA ARG A 19 -6.56 8.43 0.01
C ARG A 19 -5.11 8.62 0.43
N LEU A 20 -4.22 7.92 -0.25
CA LEU A 20 -2.79 8.05 -0.07
C LEU A 20 -2.20 8.95 -1.17
N PRO A 21 -1.26 9.84 -0.84
CA PRO A 21 -0.51 10.60 -1.83
C PRO A 21 0.38 9.67 -2.68
N GLU A 22 0.77 10.13 -3.85
CA GLU A 22 1.53 9.32 -4.81
C GLU A 22 2.89 8.87 -4.25
N GLU A 23 3.53 9.71 -3.44
CA GLU A 23 4.80 9.41 -2.75
C GLU A 23 4.68 8.24 -1.77
N ASP A 24 3.61 8.18 -0.97
CA ASP A 24 3.33 7.07 -0.07
C ASP A 24 3.10 5.77 -0.83
N ILE A 25 2.34 5.84 -1.94
CA ILE A 25 2.09 4.66 -2.79
C ILE A 25 3.40 4.16 -3.43
N LYS A 26 4.29 5.05 -3.86
CA LYS A 26 5.61 4.69 -4.38
C LYS A 26 6.48 4.01 -3.33
N MET A 27 6.50 4.55 -2.11
CA MET A 27 7.22 3.93 -0.98
C MET A 27 6.66 2.55 -0.66
N LEU A 28 5.33 2.40 -0.61
CA LEU A 28 4.68 1.11 -0.38
C LEU A 28 4.99 0.10 -1.48
N ALA A 29 4.98 0.51 -2.75
CA ALA A 29 5.31 -0.37 -3.88
C ALA A 29 6.76 -0.85 -3.82
N ALA A 30 7.70 0.05 -3.49
CA ALA A 30 9.11 -0.31 -3.31
C ALA A 30 9.30 -1.28 -2.14
N PHE A 31 8.60 -1.03 -1.02
CA PHE A 31 8.61 -1.90 0.15
C PHE A 31 8.07 -3.30 -0.17
N VAL A 32 6.88 -3.41 -0.76
CA VAL A 32 6.27 -4.71 -1.11
C VAL A 32 7.17 -5.51 -2.06
N LYS A 33 7.79 -4.85 -3.04
CA LYS A 33 8.74 -5.49 -3.94
C LYS A 33 9.95 -6.04 -3.18
N SER A 34 10.57 -5.22 -2.32
CA SER A 34 11.71 -5.63 -1.50
C SER A 34 11.36 -6.77 -0.55
N GLN A 35 10.20 -6.72 0.11
CA GLN A 35 9.72 -7.81 0.97
C GLN A 35 9.51 -9.10 0.19
N ALA A 36 8.89 -9.03 -0.99
CA ALA A 36 8.68 -10.19 -1.85
C ALA A 36 10.00 -10.83 -2.30
N GLU A 37 11.01 -10.01 -2.65
CA GLU A 37 12.36 -10.47 -3.00
C GLU A 37 13.08 -11.15 -1.81
N ASN A 38 12.84 -10.68 -0.58
CA ASN A 38 13.41 -11.24 0.64
C ASN A 38 12.56 -12.36 1.29
N GLY A 39 11.46 -12.78 0.66
CA GLY A 39 10.61 -13.87 1.15
C GLY A 39 9.71 -13.48 2.33
N TRP A 40 9.29 -12.22 2.41
CA TRP A 40 8.45 -11.65 3.48
C TRP A 40 9.00 -11.91 4.89
N PRO A 41 10.19 -11.37 5.22
CA PRO A 41 10.71 -11.43 6.58
C PRO A 41 9.78 -10.66 7.53
N LYS A 42 9.71 -11.11 8.80
CA LYS A 42 8.95 -10.41 9.84
C LYS A 42 9.41 -8.96 9.92
N ILE A 43 8.46 -8.04 10.01
CA ILE A 43 8.73 -6.62 10.08
C ILE A 43 8.90 -6.27 11.56
N ASP A 44 9.94 -5.53 11.91
CA ASP A 44 10.13 -5.10 13.29
C ASP A 44 9.00 -4.13 13.67
N GLY A 45 8.02 -4.62 14.44
CA GLY A 45 6.80 -3.89 14.77
C GLY A 45 5.49 -4.68 14.63
N ASP A 46 5.54 -5.92 14.13
CA ASP A 46 4.45 -6.90 14.30
C ASP A 46 4.29 -7.22 15.80
N VAL A 47 3.64 -6.33 16.55
CA VAL A 47 3.14 -6.60 17.91
C VAL A 47 1.98 -7.57 17.74
N GLU A 48 2.20 -8.81 18.18
CA GLU A 48 1.18 -9.86 18.28
C GLU A 48 0.03 -9.45 19.21
#